data_AF-A0A4U7EZP9-F1
#
_entry.id   AF-A0A4U7EZP9-F1
#
_cell.length_a   1.000
_cell.length_b   1.000
_cell.length_c   1.000
_cell.angle_alpha   90.00
_cell.angle_beta   90.00
_cell.angle_gamma   90.00
#
_symmetry.space_group_name_H-M   'P 1'
#
loop_
_entity.id
_entity.type
_entity.pdbx_description
1 polymer ?
#
loop_
_entity_poly.entity_id
_entity_poly.type
_entity_poly.pdbx_seq_one_letter_code
_entity_poly.pdbx_strand_id
1 'polypeptide(L)'
;MDTLDDLVVPEATVLEACGDTPLPEFGLIERVWNTDPIPSDRVESAAAEAVESLDFDDVPEGGEVAVGAGSRGIANLSSIVRGVVGAVRDAGYDPFVFPAMGSHGGATGEGQREMLESLGVTEDAIGCEIRSSMEVVRVGETDDRGVPVYADANAAAADAIVPVNRVKPHTDYDGPVESGLSKMLVIGMGKQRGAKTAHEWAIDWSFRNMIPEITGKLLAELPVAGGVAIVEDQFDDTALIEGVPPSGFLDREAELLERAYDLLPTVPFDDVDVLVLDRQGKDVSGQGM
;
A
#
# COMPACT_ATOMS: atom_id res chain seq x y z
N MET A 1 -24.19 1.09 -14.79
CA MET A 1 -25.16 0.96 -15.89
C MET A 1 -26.08 -0.14 -15.42
N ASP A 2 -27.07 0.23 -14.61
CA ASP A 2 -27.71 -0.72 -13.68
C ASP A 2 -28.98 -1.35 -14.28
N THR A 3 -29.34 -0.97 -15.50
CA THR A 3 -30.48 -1.52 -16.24
C THR A 3 -30.12 -1.67 -17.73
N LEU A 4 -30.58 -2.76 -18.35
CA LEU A 4 -30.43 -3.05 -19.79
C LEU A 4 -30.98 -1.94 -20.70
N ASP A 5 -31.81 -1.05 -20.16
CA ASP A 5 -32.43 0.08 -20.87
C ASP A 5 -31.45 1.22 -21.22
N ASP A 6 -30.25 1.26 -20.64
CA ASP A 6 -29.26 2.32 -20.91
C ASP A 6 -28.30 1.99 -22.07
N LEU A 7 -28.42 0.81 -22.69
CA LEU A 7 -27.46 0.36 -23.71
C LEU A 7 -27.42 1.31 -24.92
N VAL A 8 -26.21 1.72 -25.32
CA VAL A 8 -25.96 2.57 -26.51
C VAL A 8 -26.54 1.93 -27.78
N VAL A 9 -26.59 0.59 -27.82
CA VAL A 9 -27.28 -0.20 -28.83
C VAL A 9 -28.36 -1.04 -28.13
N PRO A 10 -29.64 -0.91 -28.50
CA PRO A 10 -30.70 -1.72 -27.91
C PRO A 10 -30.43 -3.22 -28.07
N GLU A 11 -30.74 -4.01 -27.04
CA GLU A 11 -30.59 -5.47 -27.05
C GLU A 11 -31.25 -6.10 -28.28
N ALA A 12 -32.45 -5.63 -28.65
CA ALA A 12 -33.18 -6.10 -29.83
C ALA A 12 -32.39 -5.94 -31.14
N THR A 13 -31.63 -4.85 -31.28
CA THR A 13 -30.78 -4.60 -32.46
C THR A 13 -29.59 -5.54 -32.50
N VAL A 14 -29.00 -5.84 -31.33
CA VAL A 14 -27.92 -6.83 -31.22
C VAL A 14 -28.43 -8.23 -31.57
N LEU A 15 -29.57 -8.63 -31.03
CA LEU A 15 -30.21 -9.93 -31.32
C LEU A 15 -30.57 -10.07 -32.80
N GLU A 16 -31.11 -9.02 -33.44
CA GLU A 16 -31.39 -9.02 -34.88
C GLU A 16 -30.11 -9.17 -35.73
N ALA A 17 -29.03 -8.49 -35.36
CA ALA A 17 -27.77 -8.52 -36.08
C ALA A 17 -27.00 -9.84 -35.90
N CYS A 18 -27.04 -10.42 -34.71
CA CYS A 18 -26.38 -11.69 -34.38
C CYS A 18 -27.20 -12.92 -34.80
N GLY A 19 -28.51 -12.77 -35.01
CA GLY A 19 -29.44 -13.86 -35.27
C GLY A 19 -29.52 -14.87 -34.12
N ASP A 20 -30.16 -16.02 -34.37
CA ASP A 20 -30.24 -17.14 -33.43
C ASP A 20 -28.90 -17.92 -33.41
N THR A 21 -27.85 -17.31 -32.87
CA THR A 21 -26.60 -18.02 -32.61
C THR A 21 -26.69 -18.67 -31.22
N PRO A 22 -26.73 -20.01 -31.12
CA PRO A 22 -26.71 -20.67 -29.83
C PRO A 22 -25.38 -20.39 -29.14
N LEU A 23 -25.44 -19.93 -27.88
CA LEU A 23 -24.25 -19.85 -27.04
C LEU A 23 -23.70 -21.27 -26.79
N PRO A 24 -22.38 -21.43 -26.62
CA PRO A 24 -21.83 -22.71 -26.19
C PRO A 24 -22.40 -23.12 -24.83
N GLU A 25 -22.34 -24.41 -24.51
CA GLU A 25 -22.66 -24.87 -23.17
C GLU A 25 -21.68 -24.22 -22.17
N PHE A 26 -22.21 -23.51 -21.18
CA PHE A 26 -21.42 -22.92 -20.11
C PHE A 26 -21.27 -23.92 -18.97
N GLY A 27 -20.02 -24.09 -18.50
CA GLY A 27 -19.73 -24.75 -17.23
C GLY A 27 -19.50 -23.70 -16.14
N LEU A 28 -20.08 -23.91 -14.96
CA LEU A 28 -19.71 -23.13 -13.79
C LEU A 28 -18.41 -23.68 -13.21
N ILE A 29 -17.41 -22.82 -13.05
CA ILE A 29 -16.18 -23.11 -12.35
C ILE A 29 -16.12 -22.19 -11.14
N GLU A 30 -15.98 -22.80 -9.96
CA GLU A 30 -15.79 -22.09 -8.70
C GLU A 30 -14.39 -22.41 -8.18
N ARG A 31 -13.61 -21.37 -7.88
CA ARG A 31 -12.37 -21.53 -7.13
C ARG A 31 -12.68 -21.39 -5.65
N VAL A 32 -12.31 -22.41 -4.89
CA VAL A 32 -12.40 -22.42 -3.43
C VAL A 32 -10.98 -22.44 -2.90
N TRP A 33 -10.65 -21.45 -2.07
CA TRP A 33 -9.36 -21.37 -1.39
C TRP A 33 -9.53 -21.76 0.08
N ASN A 34 -8.57 -22.53 0.59
CA ASN A 34 -8.45 -22.76 2.02
C ASN A 34 -7.48 -21.72 2.57
N THR A 35 -8.01 -20.72 3.28
CA THR A 35 -7.21 -19.68 3.91
C THR A 35 -7.21 -19.82 5.43
N ASP A 36 -6.24 -19.20 6.08
CA ASP A 36 -6.09 -19.15 7.54
C ASP A 36 -5.66 -17.72 7.93
N PRO A 37 -6.55 -16.72 7.74
CA PRO A 37 -6.23 -15.34 8.06
C PRO A 37 -6.08 -15.14 9.57
N ILE A 38 -5.32 -14.13 9.96
CA ILE A 38 -5.20 -13.71 11.36
C ILE A 38 -6.60 -13.35 11.87
N PRO A 39 -7.10 -13.99 12.94
CA PRO A 39 -8.39 -13.67 13.52
C PRO A 39 -8.48 -12.18 13.87
N SER A 40 -9.62 -11.55 13.60
CA SER A 40 -9.77 -10.09 13.74
C SER A 40 -9.51 -9.57 15.17
N ASP A 41 -9.74 -10.39 16.19
CA ASP A 41 -9.43 -10.11 17.60
C ASP A 41 -7.94 -10.28 17.96
N ARG A 42 -7.13 -10.86 17.06
CA ARG A 42 -5.68 -11.05 17.19
C ARG A 42 -4.87 -10.09 16.33
N VAL A 43 -5.47 -9.42 15.35
CA VAL A 43 -4.78 -8.51 14.42
C VAL A 43 -4.01 -7.41 15.14
N GLU A 44 -4.62 -6.76 16.13
CA GLU A 44 -3.96 -5.69 16.88
C GLU A 44 -2.72 -6.19 17.63
N SER A 45 -2.82 -7.34 18.30
CA SER A 45 -1.67 -7.96 18.97
C SER A 45 -0.59 -8.41 17.99
N ALA A 46 -0.95 -8.94 16.83
CA ALA A 46 0.02 -9.34 15.80
C ALA A 46 0.77 -8.12 15.24
N ALA A 47 0.08 -6.98 15.08
CA ALA A 47 0.70 -5.72 14.69
C ALA A 47 1.64 -5.17 15.78
N ALA A 48 1.29 -5.34 17.06
CA ALA A 48 2.17 -4.99 18.17
C ALA A 48 3.43 -5.88 18.21
N GLU A 49 3.27 -7.20 18.05
CA GLU A 49 4.38 -8.17 17.98
C GLU A 49 5.33 -7.84 16.81
N ALA A 50 4.82 -7.35 15.67
CA ALA A 50 5.64 -6.93 14.53
C ALA A 50 6.58 -5.75 14.88
N VAL A 51 6.20 -4.87 15.80
CA VAL A 51 7.05 -3.73 16.22
C VAL A 51 8.30 -4.21 16.97
N GLU A 52 8.26 -5.39 17.61
CA GLU A 52 9.40 -5.94 18.35
C GLU A 52 10.60 -6.29 17.44
N SER A 53 10.37 -6.44 16.14
CA SER A 53 11.42 -6.74 15.15
C SER A 53 12.05 -5.48 14.53
N LEU A 54 11.56 -4.29 14.89
CA LEU A 54 12.06 -3.01 14.40
C LEU A 54 13.28 -2.55 15.21
N ASP A 55 14.05 -1.64 14.64
CA ASP A 55 15.28 -1.12 15.21
C ASP A 55 15.07 0.29 15.77
N PHE A 56 15.03 0.39 17.10
CA PHE A 56 14.93 1.65 17.82
C PHE A 56 16.20 1.98 18.63
N ASP A 57 17.32 1.31 18.37
CA ASP A 57 18.54 1.38 19.20
C ASP A 57 19.11 2.81 19.30
N ASP A 58 18.99 3.60 18.22
CA ASP A 58 19.46 4.98 18.15
C ASP A 58 18.38 6.03 18.48
N VAL A 59 17.18 5.60 18.86
CA VAL A 59 16.06 6.50 19.20
C VAL A 59 16.18 6.93 20.66
N PRO A 60 16.20 8.24 20.97
CA PRO A 60 16.29 8.74 22.34
C PRO A 60 15.08 8.29 23.18
N GLU A 61 15.29 8.16 24.49
CA GLU A 61 14.19 7.89 25.43
C GLU A 61 13.08 8.94 25.29
N GLY A 62 11.83 8.51 25.05
CA GLY A 62 10.70 9.41 24.80
C GLY A 62 10.73 10.11 23.44
N GLY A 63 11.58 9.67 22.51
CA GLY A 63 11.67 10.21 21.15
C GLY A 63 10.37 10.08 20.37
N GLU A 64 10.17 10.98 19.41
CA GLU A 64 8.99 11.00 18.54
C GLU A 64 9.09 9.96 17.42
N VAL A 65 8.05 9.15 17.23
CA VAL A 65 8.00 8.11 16.19
C VAL A 65 6.88 8.39 15.20
N ALA A 66 7.26 8.63 13.95
CA ALA A 66 6.34 8.88 12.84
C ALA A 66 5.84 7.56 12.25
N VAL A 67 4.56 7.24 12.47
CA VAL A 67 3.92 6.03 11.91
C VAL A 67 3.17 6.41 10.63
N GLY A 68 3.62 5.86 9.49
CA GLY A 68 3.04 6.17 8.18
C GLY A 68 1.83 5.28 7.89
N ALA A 69 0.70 5.87 7.50
CA ALA A 69 -0.49 5.15 7.02
C ALA A 69 -0.86 5.53 5.57
N GLY A 70 -1.19 4.52 4.75
CA GLY A 70 -1.53 4.69 3.34
C GLY A 70 -3.01 5.00 3.08
N SER A 71 -3.37 5.13 1.81
CA SER A 71 -4.75 5.42 1.36
C SER A 71 -5.50 4.21 0.79
N ARG A 72 -4.94 3.01 0.91
CA ARG A 72 -5.52 1.80 0.33
C ARG A 72 -6.41 1.12 1.35
N GLY A 73 -7.51 0.52 0.88
CA GLY A 73 -8.29 -0.42 1.67
C GLY A 73 -7.40 -1.63 1.98
N ILE A 74 -7.07 -1.78 3.26
CA ILE A 74 -6.35 -2.91 3.83
C ILE A 74 -7.27 -3.47 4.91
N ALA A 75 -7.51 -4.78 4.91
CA ALA A 75 -8.32 -5.40 5.95
C ALA A 75 -7.74 -5.08 7.33
N ASN A 76 -8.62 -4.65 8.24
CA ASN A 76 -8.27 -4.34 9.63
C ASN A 76 -7.27 -3.18 9.84
N LEU A 77 -7.07 -2.28 8.84
CA LEU A 77 -6.07 -1.20 8.91
C LEU A 77 -6.11 -0.39 10.22
N SER A 78 -7.29 0.00 10.69
CA SER A 78 -7.46 0.74 11.95
C SER A 78 -6.90 -0.02 13.16
N SER A 79 -7.19 -1.33 13.28
CA SER A 79 -6.65 -2.19 14.35
C SER A 79 -5.15 -2.42 14.23
N ILE A 80 -4.63 -2.52 13.00
CA ILE A 80 -3.18 -2.66 12.75
C ILE A 80 -2.46 -1.40 13.18
N VAL A 81 -2.90 -0.22 12.72
CA VAL A 81 -2.29 1.07 13.09
C VAL A 81 -2.39 1.30 14.59
N ARG A 82 -3.52 0.98 15.24
CA ARG A 82 -3.67 1.04 16.70
C ARG A 82 -2.65 0.14 17.40
N GLY A 83 -2.48 -1.10 16.94
CA GLY A 83 -1.50 -2.04 17.50
C GLY A 83 -0.06 -1.54 17.39
N VAL A 84 0.32 -1.00 16.23
CA VAL A 84 1.64 -0.40 16.01
C VAL A 84 1.87 0.80 16.93
N VAL A 85 0.94 1.75 16.97
CA VAL A 85 1.01 2.91 17.87
C VAL A 85 1.11 2.50 19.33
N GLY A 86 0.29 1.52 19.74
CA GLY A 86 0.28 1.00 21.10
C GLY A 86 1.63 0.42 21.50
N ALA A 87 2.20 -0.45 20.66
CA ALA A 87 3.51 -1.04 20.91
C ALA A 87 4.64 -0.03 20.94
N VAL A 88 4.64 0.96 20.04
CA VAL A 88 5.62 2.06 20.06
C VAL A 88 5.53 2.85 21.37
N ARG A 89 4.31 3.14 21.84
CA ARG A 89 4.10 3.82 23.11
C ARG A 89 4.53 2.98 24.31
N ASP A 90 4.21 1.69 24.31
CA ASP A 90 4.56 0.76 25.38
C ASP A 90 6.08 0.54 25.47
N ALA A 91 6.79 0.69 24.35
CA ALA A 91 8.25 0.74 24.29
C ALA A 91 8.85 2.06 24.83
N GLY A 92 8.03 3.05 25.20
CA GLY A 92 8.45 4.29 25.84
C GLY A 92 8.67 5.47 24.89
N TYR A 93 8.21 5.39 23.64
CA TYR A 93 8.31 6.45 22.63
C TYR A 93 7.00 7.25 22.49
N ASP A 94 7.05 8.39 21.81
CA ASP A 94 5.89 9.25 21.54
C ASP A 94 5.43 9.12 20.08
N PRO A 95 4.43 8.26 19.76
CA PRO A 95 3.99 8.08 18.39
C PRO A 95 3.08 9.21 17.91
N PHE A 96 3.20 9.54 16.62
CA PHE A 96 2.15 10.23 15.86
C PHE A 96 1.94 9.53 14.51
N VAL A 97 0.74 9.61 13.97
CA VAL A 97 0.44 9.09 12.62
C VAL A 97 0.54 10.21 11.60
N PHE A 98 1.09 9.92 10.42
CA PHE A 98 1.04 10.81 9.28
C PHE A 98 0.53 10.08 8.02
N PRO A 99 -0.22 10.75 7.13
CA PRO A 99 -0.64 10.12 5.88
C PRO A 99 0.53 10.03 4.90
N ALA A 100 0.94 8.82 4.52
CA ALA A 100 2.00 8.57 3.53
C ALA A 100 1.37 8.00 2.24
N MET A 101 0.67 8.86 1.50
CA MET A 101 -0.17 8.46 0.36
C MET A 101 0.06 9.29 -0.92
N GLY A 102 1.18 10.01 -1.01
CA GLY A 102 1.59 10.70 -2.23
C GLY A 102 0.63 11.83 -2.60
N SER A 103 0.00 11.72 -3.77
CA SER A 103 -0.95 12.71 -4.32
C SER A 103 -2.42 12.44 -3.97
N HIS A 104 -2.73 11.38 -3.22
CA HIS A 104 -4.10 11.05 -2.81
C HIS A 104 -4.69 12.13 -1.88
N GLY A 105 -6.01 12.08 -1.67
CA GLY A 105 -6.72 13.06 -0.84
C GLY A 105 -6.69 14.47 -1.46
N GLY A 106 -6.70 14.57 -2.79
CA GLY A 106 -6.60 15.86 -3.49
C GLY A 106 -5.26 16.58 -3.31
N ALA A 107 -4.24 15.91 -2.78
CA ALA A 107 -2.95 16.49 -2.43
C ALA A 107 -3.07 17.70 -1.47
N THR A 108 -3.98 17.61 -0.49
CA THR A 108 -4.09 18.57 0.62
C THR A 108 -4.01 17.83 1.96
N GLY A 109 -3.59 18.53 3.02
CA GLY A 109 -3.55 17.93 4.35
C GLY A 109 -4.93 17.52 4.86
N GLU A 110 -5.96 18.32 4.57
CA GLU A 110 -7.35 18.00 4.92
C GLU A 110 -7.85 16.75 4.18
N GLY A 111 -7.69 16.68 2.85
CA GLY A 111 -8.17 15.54 2.08
C GLY A 111 -7.41 14.24 2.36
N GLN A 112 -6.12 14.31 2.72
CA GLN A 112 -5.39 13.12 3.18
C GLN A 112 -5.86 12.63 4.55
N ARG A 113 -6.28 13.55 5.44
CA ARG A 113 -6.89 13.19 6.73
C ARG A 113 -8.26 12.53 6.51
N GLU A 114 -9.13 13.15 5.71
CA GLU A 114 -10.45 12.58 5.35
C GLU A 114 -10.31 11.18 4.72
N MET A 115 -9.27 10.97 3.91
CA MET A 115 -8.97 9.65 3.34
C MET A 115 -8.65 8.62 4.43
N LEU A 116 -7.82 8.94 5.43
CA LEU A 116 -7.57 8.04 6.56
C LEU A 116 -8.84 7.76 7.37
N GLU A 117 -9.65 8.79 7.62
CA GLU A 117 -10.92 8.67 8.34
C GLU A 117 -11.89 7.72 7.61
N SER A 118 -11.95 7.80 6.27
CA SER A 118 -12.76 6.89 5.45
C SER A 118 -12.32 5.41 5.53
N LEU A 119 -11.08 5.17 5.95
CA LEU A 119 -10.50 3.84 6.19
C LEU A 119 -10.60 3.42 7.67
N GLY A 120 -11.31 4.19 8.50
CA GLY A 120 -11.45 3.96 9.93
C GLY A 120 -10.23 4.35 10.76
N VAL A 121 -9.26 5.04 10.18
CA VAL A 121 -8.06 5.56 10.87
C VAL A 121 -8.35 6.98 11.32
N THR A 122 -8.94 7.13 12.50
CA THR A 122 -9.21 8.41 13.18
C THR A 122 -8.40 8.49 14.47
N GLU A 123 -8.09 9.70 14.96
CA GLU A 123 -7.31 9.88 16.20
C GLU A 123 -7.91 9.12 17.38
N ASP A 124 -9.24 9.12 17.52
CA ASP A 124 -9.96 8.38 18.56
C ASP A 124 -9.81 6.86 18.39
N ALA A 125 -9.88 6.34 17.16
CA ALA A 125 -9.84 4.90 16.89
C ALA A 125 -8.46 4.28 17.13
N ILE A 126 -7.39 5.06 16.90
CA ILE A 126 -6.01 4.63 17.08
C ILE A 126 -5.37 5.15 18.37
N GLY A 127 -6.04 6.08 19.07
CA GLY A 127 -5.54 6.74 20.27
C GLY A 127 -4.25 7.51 20.03
N CYS A 128 -4.14 8.24 18.92
CA CYS A 128 -2.90 8.88 18.47
C CYS A 128 -3.19 10.12 17.63
N GLU A 129 -2.34 11.15 17.72
CA GLU A 129 -2.44 12.36 16.87
C GLU A 129 -2.23 11.99 15.39
N ILE A 130 -2.99 12.62 14.48
CA ILE A 130 -2.77 12.55 13.03
C ILE A 130 -2.24 13.88 12.51
N ARG A 131 -0.95 13.92 12.18
CA ARG A 131 -0.24 15.06 11.58
C ARG A 131 -0.30 15.00 10.06
N SER A 132 -1.31 15.66 9.47
CA SER A 132 -1.46 15.72 8.02
C SER A 132 -1.03 17.06 7.43
N SER A 133 0.05 17.03 6.65
CA SER A 133 0.60 18.15 5.89
C SER A 133 1.07 17.69 4.50
N MET A 134 1.22 18.65 3.59
CA MET A 134 1.84 18.46 2.26
C MET A 134 3.27 18.98 2.20
N GLU A 135 3.78 19.54 3.31
CA GLU A 135 5.14 20.02 3.40
C GLU A 135 6.14 18.86 3.31
N VAL A 136 7.18 19.08 2.52
CA VAL A 136 8.27 18.12 2.34
C VAL A 136 9.61 18.81 2.47
N VAL A 137 10.60 18.06 2.95
CA VAL A 137 12.01 18.43 2.92
C VAL A 137 12.71 17.67 1.79
N ARG A 138 13.76 18.27 1.23
CA ARG A 138 14.65 17.57 0.29
C ARG A 138 15.71 16.85 1.11
N VAL A 139 15.67 15.52 1.09
CA VAL A 139 16.62 14.65 1.81
C VAL A 139 17.95 14.58 1.06
N GLY A 140 17.91 14.54 -0.27
CA GLY A 140 19.12 14.50 -1.09
C GLY A 140 18.82 14.39 -2.57
N GLU A 141 19.72 13.70 -3.30
CA GLU A 141 19.54 13.31 -4.69
C GLU A 141 20.18 11.95 -5.00
N THR A 142 19.65 11.23 -5.99
CA THR A 142 20.23 9.97 -6.47
C THR A 142 21.59 10.20 -7.11
N ASP A 143 22.57 9.34 -6.86
CA ASP A 143 23.97 9.63 -7.18
C ASP A 143 24.24 9.74 -8.70
N ASP A 144 23.65 8.85 -9.50
CA ASP A 144 23.92 8.82 -10.96
C ASP A 144 23.07 9.81 -11.76
N ARG A 145 21.83 10.06 -11.33
CA ARG A 145 20.82 10.81 -12.10
C ARG A 145 20.49 12.18 -11.54
N GLY A 146 20.95 12.51 -10.33
CA GLY A 146 20.63 13.77 -9.66
C GLY A 146 19.14 13.97 -9.38
N VAL A 147 18.34 12.90 -9.30
CA VAL A 147 16.90 12.99 -9.03
C VAL A 147 16.70 13.40 -7.57
N PRO A 148 15.99 14.51 -7.29
CA PRO A 148 15.79 14.96 -5.93
C PRO A 148 14.86 14.01 -5.15
N VAL A 149 15.28 13.66 -3.93
CA VAL A 149 14.53 12.81 -3.01
C VAL A 149 13.86 13.67 -1.95
N TYR A 150 12.57 13.46 -1.73
CA TYR A 150 11.75 14.23 -0.79
C TYR A 150 11.11 13.32 0.25
N ALA A 151 10.90 13.85 1.45
CA ALA A 151 10.16 13.20 2.53
C ALA A 151 9.24 14.20 3.24
N ASP A 152 8.14 13.70 3.81
CA ASP A 152 7.24 14.45 4.69
C ASP A 152 8.05 15.16 5.78
N ALA A 153 7.76 16.45 5.98
CA ALA A 153 8.53 17.28 6.89
C ALA A 153 8.39 16.87 8.37
N ASN A 154 7.24 16.32 8.78
CA ASN A 154 7.06 15.80 10.13
C ASN A 154 7.81 14.47 10.31
N ALA A 155 7.69 13.56 9.35
CA ALA A 155 8.37 12.27 9.39
C ALA A 155 9.89 12.43 9.39
N ALA A 156 10.43 13.32 8.55
CA ALA A 156 11.86 13.59 8.50
C ALA A 156 12.41 14.35 9.73
N ALA A 157 11.54 14.95 10.53
CA ALA A 157 11.91 15.63 11.77
C ALA A 157 11.73 14.76 13.02
N ALA A 158 11.08 13.60 12.89
CA ALA A 158 10.91 12.64 13.97
C ALA A 158 12.22 11.90 14.29
N ASP A 159 12.29 11.31 15.47
CA ASP A 159 13.44 10.51 15.89
C ASP A 159 13.42 9.09 15.30
N ALA A 160 12.25 8.60 14.88
CA ALA A 160 12.13 7.38 14.10
C ALA A 160 10.92 7.40 13.14
N ILE A 161 10.98 6.59 12.07
CA ILE A 161 9.93 6.45 11.05
C ILE A 161 9.56 4.97 10.90
N VAL A 162 8.26 4.66 10.92
CA VAL A 162 7.69 3.32 10.73
C VAL A 162 6.56 3.35 9.69
N PRO A 163 6.82 3.07 8.39
CA PRO A 163 5.75 2.84 7.41
C PRO A 163 4.94 1.57 7.74
N VAL A 164 3.61 1.65 7.60
CA VAL A 164 2.67 0.52 7.72
C VAL A 164 1.93 0.35 6.41
N ASN A 165 2.17 -0.74 5.69
CA ASN A 165 1.55 -0.94 4.37
C ASN A 165 1.41 -2.40 3.94
N ARG A 166 0.52 -2.61 2.98
CA ARG A 166 0.34 -3.90 2.29
C ARG A 166 1.38 -4.09 1.19
N VAL A 167 2.07 -5.22 1.23
CA VAL A 167 2.92 -5.73 0.14
C VAL A 167 2.03 -6.47 -0.86
N LYS A 168 2.03 -6.04 -2.12
CA LYS A 168 1.17 -6.61 -3.18
C LYS A 168 1.78 -6.39 -4.56
N PRO A 169 1.56 -7.32 -5.51
CA PRO A 169 1.83 -7.08 -6.92
C PRO A 169 1.20 -5.76 -7.43
N HIS A 170 1.94 -5.03 -8.23
CA HIS A 170 1.55 -3.77 -8.83
C HIS A 170 1.06 -4.00 -10.25
N THR A 171 0.03 -3.25 -10.66
CA THR A 171 -0.63 -3.46 -11.96
C THR A 171 0.19 -2.93 -13.14
N ASP A 172 1.07 -1.95 -12.92
CA ASP A 172 1.73 -1.19 -14.01
C ASP A 172 3.20 -1.56 -14.25
N TYR A 173 3.82 -2.20 -13.29
CA TYR A 173 5.22 -2.59 -13.38
C TYR A 173 5.47 -3.72 -12.38
N ASP A 174 6.39 -4.60 -12.76
CA ASP A 174 6.93 -5.62 -11.87
C ASP A 174 8.34 -5.19 -11.45
N GLY A 175 8.83 -5.69 -10.31
CA GLY A 175 10.13 -5.30 -9.78
C GLY A 175 10.59 -6.20 -8.64
N PRO A 176 11.83 -5.99 -8.14
CA PRO A 176 12.27 -6.67 -6.91
C PRO A 176 11.40 -6.26 -5.71
N VAL A 177 10.87 -5.03 -5.71
CA VAL A 177 9.80 -4.55 -4.84
C VAL A 177 8.77 -3.80 -5.68
N GLU A 178 7.52 -3.82 -5.25
CA GLU A 178 6.37 -3.28 -6.00
C GLU A 178 5.47 -2.39 -5.13
N SER A 179 4.22 -2.75 -4.85
CA SER A 179 3.47 -2.08 -3.78
C SER A 179 3.94 -2.63 -2.44
N GLY A 180 4.17 -1.75 -1.47
CA GLY A 180 4.65 -2.15 -0.15
C GLY A 180 5.29 -0.99 0.60
N LEU A 181 6.22 -1.32 1.49
CA LEU A 181 6.93 -0.38 2.35
C LEU A 181 7.84 0.55 1.54
N SER A 182 8.63 0.01 0.60
CA SER A 182 9.54 0.81 -0.24
C SER A 182 8.80 1.87 -1.05
N LYS A 183 7.72 1.47 -1.73
CA LYS A 183 6.91 2.43 -2.50
C LYS A 183 6.23 3.46 -1.59
N MET A 184 5.85 3.09 -0.37
CA MET A 184 5.31 4.03 0.60
C MET A 184 6.37 5.05 1.04
N LEU A 185 7.61 4.64 1.29
CA LEU A 185 8.70 5.55 1.62
C LEU A 185 9.00 6.52 0.45
N VAL A 186 9.04 6.02 -0.79
CA VAL A 186 9.39 6.84 -1.96
C VAL A 186 8.24 7.75 -2.40
N ILE A 187 7.06 7.17 -2.62
CA ILE A 187 5.90 7.88 -3.21
C ILE A 187 4.99 8.43 -2.11
N GLY A 188 4.69 7.61 -1.12
CA GLY A 188 3.77 7.93 -0.03
C GLY A 188 4.27 9.10 0.82
N MET A 189 5.42 8.91 1.44
CA MET A 189 6.10 9.89 2.29
C MET A 189 6.66 11.05 1.48
N GLY A 190 6.99 10.86 0.20
CA GLY A 190 7.35 11.94 -0.71
C GLY A 190 6.22 12.95 -0.99
N LYS A 191 4.98 12.69 -0.57
CA LYS A 191 3.78 13.52 -0.83
C LYS A 191 3.59 13.80 -2.32
N GLN A 192 2.80 14.81 -2.67
CA GLN A 192 2.54 15.16 -4.06
C GLN A 192 3.81 15.55 -4.82
N ARG A 193 4.75 16.23 -4.17
CA ARG A 193 5.99 16.69 -4.82
C ARG A 193 6.90 15.52 -5.18
N GLY A 194 7.21 14.65 -4.22
CA GLY A 194 8.00 13.45 -4.43
C GLY A 194 7.33 12.46 -5.37
N ALA A 195 6.02 12.23 -5.21
CA ALA A 195 5.25 11.40 -6.13
C ALA A 195 5.33 11.94 -7.57
N LYS A 196 5.10 13.24 -7.78
CA LYS A 196 5.19 13.86 -9.11
C LYS A 196 6.59 13.69 -9.71
N THR A 197 7.65 14.00 -8.95
CA THR A 197 9.03 13.82 -9.39
C THR A 197 9.29 12.36 -9.78
N ALA A 198 8.93 11.40 -8.94
CA ALA A 198 9.14 9.99 -9.24
C ALA A 198 8.39 9.54 -10.51
N HIS A 199 7.14 9.96 -10.71
CA HIS A 199 6.38 9.63 -11.92
C HIS A 199 6.98 10.25 -13.19
N GLU A 200 7.48 11.49 -13.13
CA GLU A 200 8.14 12.14 -14.27
C GLU A 200 9.41 11.39 -14.69
N TRP A 201 10.24 10.98 -13.72
CA TRP A 201 11.47 10.26 -13.99
C TRP A 201 11.26 8.77 -14.30
N ALA A 202 10.15 8.17 -13.87
CA ALA A 202 9.85 6.76 -14.10
C ALA A 202 9.65 6.44 -15.59
N ILE A 203 9.37 7.45 -16.42
CA ILE A 203 9.27 7.31 -17.89
C ILE A 203 10.59 6.83 -18.48
N ASP A 204 11.72 7.42 -18.05
CA ASP A 204 13.05 7.11 -18.61
C ASP A 204 13.84 6.11 -17.75
N TRP A 205 13.53 6.01 -16.45
CA TRP A 205 14.29 5.18 -15.50
C TRP A 205 13.55 3.90 -15.04
N SER A 206 12.21 3.90 -15.09
CA SER A 206 11.31 2.88 -14.51
C SER A 206 11.26 2.84 -12.98
N PHE A 207 10.04 2.65 -12.45
CA PHE A 207 9.81 2.40 -11.02
C PHE A 207 10.57 1.17 -10.51
N ARG A 208 10.73 0.15 -11.35
CA ARG A 208 11.47 -1.09 -11.04
C ARG A 208 12.87 -0.81 -10.47
N ASN A 209 13.56 0.18 -11.04
CA ASN A 209 14.93 0.53 -10.65
C ASN A 209 14.96 1.69 -9.65
N MET A 210 14.06 2.66 -9.84
CA MET A 210 14.01 3.88 -9.04
C MET A 210 13.62 3.63 -7.59
N ILE A 211 12.58 2.83 -7.34
CA ILE A 211 12.05 2.64 -5.99
C ILE A 211 13.09 2.00 -5.06
N PRO A 212 13.77 0.90 -5.43
CA PRO A 212 14.84 0.34 -4.59
C PRO A 212 15.97 1.33 -4.32
N GLU A 213 16.44 2.05 -5.34
CA GLU A 213 17.56 3.00 -5.21
C GLU A 213 17.21 4.16 -4.27
N ILE A 214 16.04 4.78 -4.45
CA ILE A 214 15.60 5.88 -3.57
C ILE A 214 15.30 5.35 -2.16
N THR A 215 14.76 4.14 -2.02
CA THR A 215 14.53 3.53 -0.70
C THR A 215 15.85 3.35 0.04
N GLY A 216 16.89 2.81 -0.60
CA GLY A 216 18.21 2.69 0.00
C GLY A 216 18.77 4.03 0.47
N LYS A 217 18.54 5.11 -0.29
CA LYS A 217 18.93 6.46 0.13
C LYS A 217 18.14 6.96 1.33
N LEU A 218 16.82 6.75 1.35
CA LEU A 218 15.98 7.15 2.48
C LEU A 218 16.36 6.40 3.76
N LEU A 219 16.65 5.09 3.68
CA LEU A 219 17.12 4.29 4.82
C LEU A 219 18.48 4.77 5.34
N ALA A 220 19.35 5.32 4.48
CA ALA A 220 20.66 5.81 4.88
C ALA A 220 20.64 7.24 5.48
N GLU A 221 19.67 8.07 5.09
CA GLU A 221 19.64 9.50 5.42
C GLU A 221 18.58 9.88 6.45
N LEU A 222 17.58 9.02 6.70
CA LEU A 222 16.50 9.23 7.65
C LEU A 222 16.48 8.14 8.73
N PRO A 223 15.93 8.42 9.92
CA PRO A 223 15.86 7.44 11.00
C PRO A 223 14.70 6.45 10.77
N VAL A 224 14.76 5.66 9.70
CA VAL A 224 13.76 4.62 9.46
C VAL A 224 14.06 3.45 10.39
N ALA A 225 13.19 3.20 11.36
CA ALA A 225 13.31 2.09 12.33
C ALA A 225 12.95 0.73 11.72
N GLY A 226 12.45 0.73 10.48
CA GLY A 226 11.91 -0.43 9.77
C GLY A 226 10.45 -0.17 9.42
N GLY A 227 9.69 -1.20 9.04
CA GLY A 227 8.29 -1.05 8.67
C GLY A 227 7.43 -2.27 9.02
N VAL A 228 6.13 -2.07 9.08
CA VAL A 228 5.15 -3.15 9.31
C VAL A 228 4.50 -3.51 7.98
N ALA A 229 4.94 -4.64 7.43
CA ALA A 229 4.45 -5.19 6.18
C ALA A 229 3.21 -6.05 6.42
N ILE A 230 2.22 -5.92 5.54
CA ILE A 230 0.97 -6.68 5.58
C ILE A 230 0.85 -7.47 4.29
N VAL A 231 0.52 -8.76 4.38
CA VAL A 231 0.14 -9.58 3.21
C VAL A 231 -1.28 -10.07 3.42
N GLU A 232 -2.10 -9.96 2.39
CA GLU A 232 -3.48 -10.43 2.40
C GLU A 232 -3.62 -11.73 1.61
N ASP A 233 -4.63 -12.52 1.95
CA ASP A 233 -4.96 -13.76 1.24
C ASP A 233 -5.85 -13.51 0.01
N GLN A 234 -6.34 -14.60 -0.58
CA GLN A 234 -7.19 -14.59 -1.77
C GLN A 234 -8.54 -13.89 -1.59
N PHE A 235 -8.98 -13.68 -0.34
CA PHE A 235 -10.21 -12.99 0.01
C PHE A 235 -9.97 -11.55 0.47
N ASP A 236 -8.75 -11.03 0.28
CA ASP A 236 -8.27 -9.75 0.83
C ASP A 236 -8.27 -9.71 2.38
N ASP A 237 -8.33 -10.86 3.07
CA ASP A 237 -8.22 -10.92 4.53
C ASP A 237 -6.75 -10.89 4.97
N THR A 238 -6.48 -10.38 6.19
CA THR A 238 -5.11 -10.23 6.71
C THR A 238 -4.44 -11.59 6.97
N ALA A 239 -3.58 -12.05 6.06
CA ALA A 239 -2.90 -13.33 6.16
C ALA A 239 -1.62 -13.27 7.02
N LEU A 240 -0.89 -12.16 6.94
CA LEU A 240 0.39 -11.97 7.62
C LEU A 240 0.56 -10.49 7.98
N ILE A 241 1.13 -10.25 9.16
CA ILE A 241 1.68 -8.97 9.56
C ILE A 241 3.10 -9.23 10.03
N GLU A 242 4.07 -8.49 9.52
CA GLU A 242 5.48 -8.71 9.82
C GLU A 242 6.27 -7.41 9.97
N GLY A 243 7.11 -7.36 10.98
CA GLY A 243 8.10 -6.29 11.17
C GLY A 243 9.31 -6.53 10.29
N VAL A 244 9.65 -5.54 9.46
CA VAL A 244 10.80 -5.57 8.55
C VAL A 244 11.82 -4.54 9.06
N PRO A 245 12.95 -4.96 9.66
CA PRO A 245 13.98 -4.03 10.12
C PRO A 245 14.67 -3.32 8.95
N PRO A 246 15.42 -2.24 9.20
CA PRO A 246 16.16 -1.53 8.16
C PRO A 246 17.24 -2.42 7.51
N SER A 247 17.82 -3.32 8.31
CA SER A 247 18.75 -4.34 7.82
C SER A 247 18.00 -5.38 6.96
N GLY A 248 18.41 -5.50 5.69
CA GLY A 248 17.76 -6.43 4.76
C GLY A 248 16.36 -5.99 4.29
N PHE A 249 15.98 -4.72 4.50
CA PHE A 249 14.63 -4.20 4.23
C PHE A 249 14.09 -4.56 2.83
N LEU A 250 14.88 -4.30 1.78
CA LEU A 250 14.50 -4.58 0.40
C LEU A 250 14.40 -6.08 0.11
N ASP A 251 15.34 -6.87 0.61
CA ASP A 251 15.38 -8.32 0.39
C ASP A 251 14.16 -8.98 1.06
N ARG A 252 13.84 -8.57 2.29
CA ARG A 252 12.70 -9.12 3.01
C ARG A 252 11.37 -8.68 2.42
N GLU A 253 11.24 -7.43 1.98
CA GLU A 253 10.05 -6.98 1.25
C GLU A 253 9.85 -7.77 -0.06
N ALA A 254 10.94 -8.12 -0.76
CA ALA A 254 10.88 -8.95 -1.96
C ALA A 254 10.36 -10.37 -1.66
N GLU A 255 10.83 -11.00 -0.58
CA GLU A 255 10.32 -12.32 -0.13
C GLU A 255 8.83 -12.27 0.23
N LEU A 256 8.38 -11.19 0.87
CA LEU A 256 6.96 -10.97 1.18
C LEU A 256 6.14 -10.73 -0.10
N LEU A 257 6.71 -10.09 -1.11
CA LEU A 257 6.09 -9.90 -2.41
C LEU A 257 5.91 -11.23 -3.15
N GLU A 258 6.89 -12.14 -3.11
CA GLU A 258 6.74 -13.51 -3.63
C GLU A 258 5.57 -14.23 -2.96
N ARG A 259 5.45 -14.09 -1.63
CA ARG A 259 4.31 -14.64 -0.90
C ARG A 259 2.98 -14.01 -1.33
N ALA A 260 2.96 -12.70 -1.59
CA ALA A 260 1.78 -12.01 -2.10
C ALA A 260 1.41 -12.48 -3.52
N TYR A 261 2.38 -12.84 -4.36
CA TYR A 261 2.13 -13.47 -5.66
C TYR A 261 1.48 -14.86 -5.52
N ASP A 262 1.96 -15.70 -4.60
CA ASP A 262 1.36 -17.02 -4.32
C ASP A 262 -0.10 -16.92 -3.83
N LEU A 263 -0.42 -15.83 -3.12
CA LEU A 263 -1.74 -15.57 -2.55
C LEU A 263 -2.66 -14.80 -3.51
N LEU A 264 -2.16 -14.31 -4.65
CA LEU A 264 -2.96 -13.55 -5.59
C LEU A 264 -3.95 -14.48 -6.33
N PRO A 265 -5.26 -14.19 -6.31
CA PRO A 265 -6.21 -14.92 -7.14
C PRO A 265 -5.89 -14.81 -8.63
N THR A 266 -5.86 -15.95 -9.31
CA THR A 266 -5.63 -16.03 -10.77
C THR A 266 -6.82 -16.65 -11.49
N VAL A 267 -6.96 -16.34 -12.78
CA VAL A 267 -7.89 -17.04 -13.67
C VAL A 267 -7.41 -18.49 -13.85
N PRO A 268 -8.27 -19.53 -13.78
CA PRO A 268 -7.90 -20.96 -13.94
C PRO A 268 -7.59 -21.39 -15.37
N PHE A 269 -7.06 -20.49 -16.18
CA PHE A 269 -6.73 -20.74 -17.58
C PHE A 269 -5.47 -19.98 -17.95
N ASP A 270 -4.56 -20.66 -18.65
CA ASP A 270 -3.35 -20.03 -19.18
C ASP A 270 -3.66 -19.19 -20.44
N ASP A 271 -4.64 -19.63 -21.23
CA ASP A 271 -5.07 -18.99 -22.47
C ASP A 271 -6.61 -18.82 -22.46
N VAL A 272 -7.08 -17.62 -22.81
CA VAL A 272 -8.50 -17.27 -22.90
C VAL A 272 -8.76 -16.46 -24.17
N ASP A 273 -9.69 -16.89 -25.01
CA ASP A 273 -10.07 -16.15 -26.24
C ASP A 273 -10.87 -14.87 -25.94
N VAL A 274 -11.78 -14.94 -24.94
CA VAL A 274 -12.64 -13.84 -24.52
C VAL A 274 -12.80 -13.86 -23.00
N LEU A 275 -12.41 -12.76 -22.35
CA LEU A 275 -12.66 -12.51 -20.93
C LEU A 275 -13.78 -11.47 -20.79
N VAL A 276 -14.87 -11.84 -20.12
CA VAL A 276 -15.96 -10.93 -19.78
C VAL A 276 -15.93 -10.71 -18.28
N LEU A 277 -15.82 -9.45 -17.86
CA LEU A 277 -15.76 -9.05 -16.45
C LEU A 277 -17.06 -8.33 -16.08
N ASP A 278 -17.67 -8.72 -14.96
CA ASP A 278 -18.88 -8.06 -14.44
C ASP A 278 -18.60 -6.62 -13.96
N ARG A 279 -17.39 -6.39 -13.44
CA ARG A 279 -16.96 -5.09 -12.89
C ARG A 279 -15.50 -4.83 -13.24
N GLN A 280 -15.22 -3.58 -13.58
CA GLN A 280 -13.88 -3.02 -13.80
C GLN A 280 -13.90 -1.54 -13.41
N GLY A 281 -12.78 -0.99 -12.99
CA GLY A 281 -12.70 0.42 -12.57
C GLY A 281 -11.54 0.69 -11.64
N LYS A 282 -11.14 1.97 -11.53
CA LYS A 282 -9.98 2.40 -10.71
C LYS A 282 -10.17 2.15 -9.21
N ASP A 283 -11.42 2.04 -8.81
CA ASP A 283 -11.89 1.62 -7.50
C ASP A 283 -11.68 0.13 -7.24
N VAL A 284 -11.56 -0.69 -8.30
CA VAL A 284 -11.29 -2.13 -8.23
C VAL A 284 -9.79 -2.43 -8.40
N SER A 285 -9.15 -1.86 -9.42
CA SER A 285 -7.72 -2.06 -9.73
C SER A 285 -7.03 -0.72 -10.03
N GLY A 286 -5.74 -0.59 -9.77
CA GLY A 286 -4.99 0.65 -10.00
C GLY A 286 -5.09 1.19 -11.44
N GLN A 287 -5.09 0.30 -12.44
CA GLN A 287 -5.27 0.67 -13.85
C GLN A 287 -6.72 0.79 -14.27
N GLY A 288 -7.63 0.20 -13.51
CA GLY A 288 -9.03 0.07 -13.88
C GLY A 288 -9.37 -1.14 -14.74
N MET A 289 -8.42 -2.07 -14.91
CA MET A 289 -8.63 -3.44 -15.39
C MET A 289 -8.19 -4.46 -14.35
#